data_AF-A0A6A4RI74-F1
#
_entry.id   AF-A0A6A4RI74-F1
#
_cell.length_a   1.000
_cell.length_b   1.000
_cell.length_c   1.000
_cell.angle_alpha   90.00
_cell.angle_beta   90.00
_cell.angle_gamma   90.00
#
_symmetry.space_group_name_H-M   'P 1'
#
loop_
_entity.id
_entity.type
_entity.pdbx_description
1 polymer ?
#
loop_
_entity_poly.entity_id
_entity_poly.type
_entity_poly.pdbx_seq_one_letter_code
_entity_poly.pdbx_strand_id
1 'polypeptide(L)'
;MLISCGRDSDPAMMPFLQSLASMNSPHHGIRIQVKLYIVPVGNQTDIPYSRVNHNKYMVTDKVAYIGTSNWSGDYFMTTAGVGLVVSQHAPDPAGETQALQTQLRAIFDRDWNSEFAVHLGDLGNHRDCALLST
;
A
#
# COMPACT_ATOMS: atom_id res chain seq x y z
N MET A 1 -2.91 0.98 5.78
CA MET A 1 -1.95 0.31 4.88
C MET A 1 -2.71 -0.15 3.65
N LEU A 2 -2.18 0.14 2.46
CA LEU A 2 -2.73 -0.26 1.18
C LEU A 2 -1.74 -1.26 0.54
N ILE A 3 -2.19 -2.47 0.22
CA ILE A 3 -1.32 -3.56 -0.23
C ILE A 3 -1.83 -4.06 -1.57
N SER A 4 -0.96 -4.17 -2.58
CA SER A 4 -1.37 -4.76 -3.86
C SER A 4 -1.74 -6.23 -3.69
N CYS A 5 -2.86 -6.66 -4.27
CA CYS A 5 -3.19 -8.06 -4.42
C CYS A 5 -3.44 -8.39 -5.89
N GLY A 6 -2.86 -9.51 -6.35
CA GLY A 6 -3.03 -10.05 -7.68
C GLY A 6 -3.26 -11.57 -7.63
N ARG A 7 -3.37 -12.20 -8.80
CA ARG A 7 -3.54 -13.66 -8.94
C ARG A 7 -2.31 -14.47 -8.51
N ASP A 8 -1.14 -13.84 -8.47
CA ASP A 8 0.13 -14.43 -8.05
C ASP A 8 0.51 -14.09 -6.60
N SER A 9 -0.39 -13.43 -5.84
CA SER A 9 -0.12 -13.08 -4.45
C SER A 9 -0.07 -14.33 -3.56
N ASP A 10 0.96 -14.41 -2.70
CA ASP A 10 1.12 -15.51 -1.75
C ASP A 10 -0.01 -15.52 -0.70
N PRO A 11 -0.86 -16.58 -0.63
CA PRO A 11 -1.92 -16.70 0.37
C PRO A 11 -1.42 -16.64 1.82
N ALA A 12 -0.15 -17.00 2.06
CA ALA A 12 0.46 -16.92 3.39
C ALA A 12 0.51 -15.49 3.95
N MET A 13 0.31 -14.45 3.13
CA MET A 13 0.21 -13.07 3.60
C MET A 13 -1.07 -12.81 4.42
N MET A 14 -2.16 -13.55 4.17
CA MET A 14 -3.48 -13.24 4.73
C MET A 14 -3.51 -13.26 6.28
N PRO A 15 -2.96 -14.26 6.99
CA PRO A 15 -2.92 -14.25 8.45
C PRO A 15 -2.16 -13.05 9.04
N PHE A 16 -1.09 -12.58 8.39
CA PHE A 16 -0.36 -11.39 8.84
C PHE A 16 -1.18 -10.11 8.68
N LEU A 17 -1.91 -9.98 7.56
CA LEU A 17 -2.81 -8.85 7.33
C LEU A 17 -3.99 -8.85 8.32
N GLN A 18 -4.54 -10.02 8.63
CA GLN A 18 -5.59 -10.18 9.64
C GLN A 18 -5.07 -9.82 11.04
N SER A 19 -3.86 -10.27 11.40
CA SER A 19 -3.19 -9.89 12.65
C SER A 19 -3.06 -8.37 12.76
N LEU A 20 -2.55 -7.70 11.71
CA LEU A 20 -2.46 -6.23 11.66
C LEU A 20 -3.82 -5.55 11.81
N ALA A 21 -4.85 -6.03 11.10
CA ALA A 21 -6.20 -5.47 11.17
C ALA A 21 -6.82 -5.63 12.57
N SER A 22 -6.52 -6.73 13.28
CA SER A 22 -7.03 -7.01 14.63
C SER A 22 -6.54 -6.01 15.69
N MET A 23 -5.43 -5.30 15.43
CA MET A 23 -4.91 -4.26 16.33
C MET A 23 -5.73 -2.96 16.28
N ASN A 24 -6.67 -2.81 15.34
CA ASN A 24 -7.56 -1.66 15.29
C ASN A 24 -8.46 -1.61 16.53
N SER A 25 -8.29 -0.59 17.38
CA SER A 25 -9.06 -0.40 18.60
C SER A 25 -9.46 1.06 18.79
N PRO A 26 -10.57 1.49 18.16
CA PRO A 26 -11.04 2.88 18.25
C PRO A 26 -11.35 3.32 19.67
N HIS A 27 -11.80 2.41 20.55
CA HIS A 27 -12.06 2.69 21.96
C HIS A 27 -10.79 3.08 22.73
N HIS A 28 -9.63 2.63 22.28
CA HIS A 28 -8.32 2.99 22.83
C HIS A 28 -7.58 4.02 21.96
N GLY A 29 -8.26 4.67 21.01
CA GLY A 29 -7.66 5.67 20.12
C GLY A 29 -6.75 5.08 19.02
N ILE A 30 -6.72 3.76 18.84
CA ILE A 30 -5.90 3.09 17.83
C ILE A 30 -6.73 2.89 16.57
N ARG A 31 -6.31 3.50 15.46
CA ARG A 31 -6.97 3.37 14.16
C ARG A 31 -6.02 2.74 13.15
N ILE A 32 -6.24 1.47 12.87
CA ILE A 32 -5.48 0.72 11.87
C ILE A 32 -6.47 0.26 10.81
N GLN A 33 -6.22 0.65 9.57
CA GLN A 33 -7.03 0.24 8.42
C GLN A 33 -6.15 -0.48 7.42
N VAL A 34 -6.62 -1.61 6.92
CA VAL A 34 -5.96 -2.41 5.90
C VAL A 34 -6.89 -2.51 4.69
N LYS A 35 -6.39 -2.08 3.54
CA LYS A 35 -7.06 -2.24 2.25
C LYS A 35 -6.15 -2.99 1.28
N LEU A 36 -6.76 -3.72 0.37
CA LEU A 36 -6.11 -4.37 -0.76
C LEU A 36 -6.35 -3.55 -2.01
N TYR A 37 -5.30 -3.31 -2.79
CA TYR A 37 -5.36 -2.64 -4.08
C TYR A 37 -5.37 -3.69 -5.18
N ILE A 38 -6.50 -3.83 -5.87
CA ILE A 38 -6.72 -4.88 -6.86
C ILE A 38 -7.01 -4.20 -8.20
N VAL A 39 -6.10 -4.39 -9.15
CA VAL A 39 -6.32 -3.93 -10.53
C VAL A 39 -6.96 -5.08 -11.30
N PRO A 40 -8.21 -4.94 -11.78
CA PRO A 40 -8.88 -6.02 -12.48
C PRO A 40 -8.19 -6.35 -13.81
N VAL A 41 -8.13 -7.62 -14.17
CA VAL A 41 -7.61 -8.05 -15.48
C VAL A 41 -8.58 -7.62 -16.60
N GLY A 42 -9.89 -7.68 -16.32
CA GLY A 42 -10.94 -7.33 -17.28
C GLY A 42 -10.87 -8.17 -18.55
N ASN A 43 -11.07 -7.53 -19.71
CA ASN A 43 -10.97 -8.16 -21.03
C ASN A 43 -9.56 -8.08 -21.64
N GLN A 44 -8.54 -7.74 -20.84
CA GLN A 44 -7.18 -7.57 -21.33
C GLN A 44 -6.40 -8.89 -21.27
N THR A 45 -5.32 -8.98 -22.03
CA THR A 45 -4.43 -10.15 -22.03
C THR A 45 -3.88 -10.37 -20.62
N ASP A 46 -3.95 -11.60 -20.13
CA ASP A 46 -3.48 -12.00 -18.80
C ASP A 46 -1.94 -12.09 -18.79
N ILE A 47 -1.29 -10.93 -18.83
CA ILE A 47 0.17 -10.82 -18.75
C ILE A 47 0.56 -10.90 -17.26
N PRO A 48 1.34 -11.92 -16.85
CA PRO A 48 1.75 -12.10 -15.46
C PRO A 48 2.37 -10.83 -14.87
N TYR A 49 2.07 -10.54 -13.61
CA TYR A 49 2.60 -9.41 -12.85
C TYR A 49 2.36 -8.01 -13.44
N SER A 50 1.55 -7.86 -14.50
CA SER A 50 1.27 -6.55 -15.13
C SER A 50 0.22 -5.73 -14.38
N ARG A 51 -0.58 -6.37 -13.52
CA ARG A 51 -1.72 -5.78 -12.79
C ARG A 51 -1.43 -5.63 -11.30
N VAL A 52 -0.27 -5.05 -10.98
CA VAL A 52 0.15 -4.87 -9.59
C VAL A 52 0.51 -3.40 -9.32
N ASN A 53 0.10 -2.90 -8.16
CA ASN A 53 0.60 -1.65 -7.63
C ASN A 53 1.93 -1.94 -6.93
N HIS A 54 3.05 -1.65 -7.60
CA HIS A 54 4.38 -1.98 -7.10
C HIS A 54 5.07 -0.82 -6.37
N ASN A 55 4.31 0.18 -5.92
CA ASN A 55 4.83 1.33 -5.22
C ASN A 55 5.31 0.97 -3.80
N LYS A 56 6.44 1.55 -3.39
CA LYS A 56 7.04 1.35 -2.07
C LYS A 56 7.30 2.70 -1.43
N TYR A 57 6.30 3.20 -0.72
CA TYR A 57 6.42 4.48 -0.03
C TYR A 57 5.61 4.49 1.26
N MET A 58 5.96 5.41 2.13
CA MET A 58 5.19 5.77 3.32
C MET A 58 5.09 7.28 3.38
N VAL A 59 3.92 7.79 3.73
CA VAL A 59 3.70 9.21 3.97
C VAL A 59 3.18 9.40 5.39
N THR A 60 3.74 10.37 6.09
CA THR A 60 3.31 10.83 7.41
C THR A 60 2.94 12.30 7.33
N ASP A 61 2.51 12.91 8.43
CA ASP A 61 2.18 14.34 8.47
C ASP A 61 3.37 15.26 8.15
N LYS A 62 4.61 14.76 8.27
CA LYS A 62 5.83 15.59 8.16
C LYS A 62 6.86 15.06 7.17
N VAL A 63 6.85 13.76 6.91
CA VAL A 63 7.92 13.04 6.21
C VAL A 63 7.32 12.13 5.13
N ALA A 64 7.98 12.11 3.98
CA ALA A 64 7.79 11.10 2.94
C ALA A 64 8.99 10.15 2.89
N TYR A 65 8.72 8.86 2.74
CA TYR A 65 9.69 7.82 2.46
C TYR A 65 9.36 7.19 1.11
N ILE A 66 10.36 7.02 0.26
CA ILE A 66 10.26 6.25 -0.99
C ILE A 66 11.45 5.28 -0.99
N GLY A 67 11.23 4.01 -1.33
CA GLY A 67 12.31 3.03 -1.36
C GLY A 67 12.10 1.92 -2.36
N THR A 68 13.03 0.97 -2.35
CA THR A 68 12.98 -0.24 -3.20
C THR A 68 12.46 -1.48 -2.46
N SER A 69 12.44 -1.45 -1.12
CA SER A 69 12.12 -2.60 -0.30
C SER A 69 10.62 -2.76 -0.06
N ASN A 70 10.12 -4.00 -0.13
CA ASN A 70 8.80 -4.32 0.40
C ASN A 70 8.82 -4.32 1.94
N TRP A 71 7.64 -4.24 2.57
CA TRP A 71 7.47 -4.32 4.03
C TRP A 71 7.24 -5.76 4.47
N SER A 72 8.07 -6.68 3.97
CA SER A 72 8.08 -8.10 4.31
C SER A 72 9.42 -8.47 4.95
N GLY A 73 9.42 -9.46 5.84
CA GLY A 73 10.58 -9.77 6.69
C GLY A 73 11.86 -10.13 5.92
N ASP A 74 11.74 -10.79 4.78
CA ASP A 74 12.85 -11.12 3.88
C ASP A 74 13.60 -9.87 3.37
N TYR A 75 12.89 -8.77 3.13
CA TYR A 75 13.52 -7.51 2.72
C TYR A 75 14.34 -6.83 3.82
N PHE A 76 14.15 -7.21 5.08
CA PHE A 76 14.97 -6.74 6.20
C PHE A 76 16.17 -7.66 6.48
N MET A 77 16.09 -8.94 6.10
CA MET A 77 17.07 -9.96 6.50
C MET A 77 18.04 -10.34 5.40
N THR A 78 17.58 -10.40 4.14
CA THR A 78 18.33 -11.01 3.04
C THR A 78 18.42 -10.14 1.79
N THR A 79 17.78 -8.97 1.78
CA THR A 79 17.74 -8.09 0.61
C THR A 79 18.39 -6.74 0.91
N ALA A 80 19.24 -6.28 -0.01
CA ALA A 80 19.75 -4.90 0.01
C ALA A 80 18.79 -3.97 -0.75
N GLY A 81 18.59 -2.76 -0.23
CA GLY A 81 17.73 -1.76 -0.86
C GLY A 81 18.22 -0.34 -0.59
N VAL A 82 17.61 0.61 -1.29
CA VAL A 82 17.83 2.04 -1.09
C VAL A 82 16.53 2.71 -0.71
N GLY A 83 16.62 3.71 0.17
CA GLY A 83 15.49 4.54 0.60
C GLY A 83 15.87 6.01 0.62
N LEU A 84 14.93 6.84 0.20
CA LEU A 84 14.99 8.29 0.30
C LEU A 84 13.96 8.75 1.34
N VAL A 85 14.43 9.49 2.34
CA VAL A 85 13.59 10.13 3.36
C VAL A 85 13.61 11.64 3.09
N VAL A 86 12.44 12.22 2.86
CA VAL A 86 12.28 13.65 2.57
C VAL A 86 11.48 14.31 3.68
N SER A 87 12.08 15.33 4.28
CA SER A 87 11.50 16.16 5.33
C SER A 87 11.68 17.63 4.93
N GLN A 88 10.60 18.27 4.47
CA GLN A 88 10.62 19.66 4.03
C GLN A 88 10.10 20.54 5.16
N HIS A 89 10.98 21.37 5.73
CA HIS A 89 10.66 22.25 6.86
C HIS A 89 10.62 23.73 6.49
N ALA A 90 11.22 24.11 5.35
CA ALA A 90 11.21 25.48 4.86
C ALA A 90 9.93 25.76 4.04
N PRO A 91 9.28 26.91 4.24
CA PRO A 91 8.23 27.38 3.32
C PRO A 91 8.82 27.52 1.92
N ASP A 92 8.05 27.16 0.89
CA ASP A 92 8.41 27.45 -0.49
C ASP A 92 8.45 28.98 -0.68
N PRO A 93 9.61 29.60 -0.98
CA PRO A 93 9.74 31.05 -1.10
C PRO A 93 8.85 31.65 -2.19
N ALA A 94 8.44 30.86 -3.19
CA ALA A 94 7.62 31.30 -4.30
C ALA A 94 6.19 30.71 -4.26
N GLY A 95 5.92 29.73 -3.41
CA GLY A 95 4.64 28.99 -3.38
C GLY A 95 4.32 28.27 -4.71
N GLU A 96 5.32 28.10 -5.57
CA GLU A 96 5.16 27.57 -6.93
C GLU A 96 5.16 26.03 -6.96
N THR A 97 5.81 25.38 -5.99
CA THR A 97 5.97 23.92 -5.95
C THR A 97 5.47 23.33 -4.63
N GLN A 98 4.45 22.48 -4.75
CA GLN A 98 3.95 21.69 -3.63
C GLN A 98 5.05 20.78 -3.06
N ALA A 99 5.17 20.69 -1.74
CA ALA A 99 6.11 19.78 -1.09
C ALA A 99 5.90 18.32 -1.56
N LEU A 100 6.99 17.57 -1.76
CA LEU A 100 6.95 16.18 -2.21
C LEU A 100 6.08 15.32 -1.28
N GLN A 101 6.15 15.57 0.03
CA GLN A 101 5.31 14.92 1.01
C GLN A 101 3.82 15.07 0.67
N THR A 102 3.40 16.26 0.26
CA THR A 102 1.99 16.55 -0.02
C THR A 102 1.57 15.98 -1.37
N GLN A 103 2.46 15.96 -2.36
CA GLN A 103 2.23 15.26 -3.62
C GLN A 103 2.05 13.75 -3.40
N LEU A 104 2.92 13.15 -2.59
CA LEU A 104 2.88 11.72 -2.28
C LEU A 104 1.63 11.36 -1.47
N ARG A 105 1.21 12.23 -0.55
CA ARG A 105 -0.08 12.12 0.14
C ARG A 105 -1.24 12.14 -0.85
N ALA A 106 -1.25 13.04 -1.82
CA ALA A 106 -2.32 13.11 -2.82
C ALA A 106 -2.40 11.82 -3.66
N ILE A 107 -1.26 11.22 -4.01
CA ILE A 107 -1.22 9.91 -4.68
C ILE A 107 -1.80 8.82 -3.78
N PHE A 108 -1.40 8.79 -2.50
CA PHE A 108 -1.96 7.84 -1.53
C PHE A 108 -3.47 7.98 -1.39
N ASP A 109 -3.96 9.20 -1.18
CA ASP A 109 -5.38 9.48 -0.99
C ASP A 109 -6.19 9.13 -2.25
N ARG A 110 -5.66 9.38 -3.45
CA ARG A 110 -6.27 8.94 -4.72
C ARG A 110 -6.42 7.42 -4.75
N ASP A 111 -5.35 6.68 -4.49
CA ASP A 111 -5.35 5.22 -4.58
C ASP A 111 -6.23 4.62 -3.47
N TRP A 112 -6.16 5.16 -2.25
CA TRP A 112 -6.92 4.72 -1.07
C TRP A 112 -8.43 4.83 -1.24
N ASN A 113 -8.88 5.87 -1.96
CA ASN A 113 -10.30 6.16 -2.19
C ASN A 113 -10.78 5.69 -3.57
N SER A 114 -9.94 5.01 -4.34
CA SER A 114 -10.31 4.46 -5.65
C SER A 114 -11.21 3.23 -5.52
N GLU A 115 -11.90 2.87 -6.61
CA GLU A 115 -12.65 1.62 -6.73
C GLU A 115 -11.77 0.36 -6.64
N PHE A 116 -10.46 0.51 -6.83
CA PHE A 116 -9.49 -0.58 -6.74
C PHE A 116 -9.10 -0.90 -5.29
N ALA A 117 -9.46 -0.07 -4.32
CA ALA A 117 -9.09 -0.24 -2.92
C ALA A 117 -10.21 -0.89 -2.09
N VAL A 118 -10.10 -2.20 -1.88
CA VAL A 118 -11.08 -3.03 -1.17
C VAL A 118 -10.66 -3.19 0.30
N HIS A 119 -11.58 -3.00 1.24
CA HIS A 119 -11.31 -3.28 2.65
C HIS A 119 -11.02 -4.76 2.87
N LEU A 120 -10.08 -5.09 3.76
CA LEU A 120 -9.71 -6.48 4.02
C LEU A 120 -10.90 -7.36 4.44
N GLY A 121 -11.83 -6.81 5.23
CA GLY A 121 -13.06 -7.49 5.65
C GLY A 121 -14.09 -7.71 4.54
N ASP A 122 -14.01 -6.93 3.46
CA ASP A 122 -14.97 -6.95 2.34
C ASP A 122 -14.45 -7.75 1.13
N LEU A 123 -13.25 -8.34 1.22
CA LEU A 123 -12.57 -8.96 0.09
C LEU A 123 -13.41 -10.06 -0.59
N GLY A 124 -14.06 -10.94 0.19
CA GLY A 124 -14.84 -12.06 -0.34
C GLY A 124 -14.05 -12.95 -1.32
N ASN A 125 -14.71 -13.80 -2.10
CA ASN A 125 -14.01 -14.56 -3.14
C ASN A 125 -13.71 -13.66 -4.35
N HIS A 126 -12.54 -13.01 -4.35
CA HIS A 126 -12.14 -12.06 -5.39
C HIS A 126 -11.26 -12.72 -6.47
N ARG A 127 -11.80 -12.86 -7.68
CA ARG A 127 -11.14 -13.60 -8.79
C ARG A 127 -9.76 -13.08 -9.20
N ASP A 128 -9.48 -11.79 -8.97
CA ASP A 128 -8.20 -11.18 -9.30
C ASP A 128 -7.25 -11.04 -8.09
N CYS A 129 -7.55 -11.69 -6.96
CA CYS A 129 -6.74 -11.65 -5.75
C CYS A 129 -6.64 -13.03 -5.09
N ALA A 130 -5.44 -13.61 -5.05
CA ALA A 130 -5.23 -14.98 -4.59
C ALA A 130 -5.14 -15.17 -3.06
N LEU A 131 -5.37 -14.12 -2.26
CA LEU A 131 -5.24 -14.16 -0.80
C LEU A 131 -6.32 -14.98 -0.07
N LEU A 132 -7.40 -15.33 -0.75
CA LEU A 132 -8.45 -16.20 -0.24
C LEU A 132 -8.53 -17.46 -1.11
N SER A 133 -7.43 -18.23 -1.11
CA SER A 133 -7.46 -19.59 -1.63
C SER A 133 -7.67 -20.56 -0.47
N THR A 134 -8.74 -21.34 -0.58
CA THR A 134 -9.25 -22.33 0.39
C THR A 134 -8.24 -23.39 0.77
#